data_AF-D4HZ60-F1
#
_entry.id   AF-D4HZ60-F1
#
_cell.length_a   1.000
_cell.length_b   1.000
_cell.length_c   1.000
_cell.angle_alpha   90.00
_cell.angle_beta   90.00
_cell.angle_gamma   90.00
#
_symmetry.space_group_name_H-M   'P 1'
#
loop_
_entity.id
_entity.type
_entity.pdbx_description
1 polymer ?
#
loop_
_entity_poly.entity_id
_entity_poly.type
_entity_poly.pdbx_seq_one_letter_code
_entity_poly.pdbx_strand_id
1 'polypeptide(L)' 'MTYRVMAMLLRSSSRPPLAGGNGRAGQDKSERYAACHRAEGKVAAPVYHDVAGQHAPYQVQA' A
#
# COMPACT_ATOMS: atom_id res chain seq x y z
N MET A 1 -8.36 37.40 -11.24
CA MET A 1 -7.39 36.49 -11.89
C MET A 1 -6.41 35.87 -10.89
N THR A 2 -5.92 36.63 -9.91
CA THR A 2 -4.97 36.19 -8.86
C THR A 2 -5.42 34.98 -8.02
N TYR A 3 -6.69 34.93 -7.60
CA TYR A 3 -7.21 33.80 -6.82
C TYR A 3 -7.27 32.47 -7.59
N ARG A 4 -7.42 32.50 -8.91
CA ARG A 4 -7.46 31.28 -9.73
C ARG A 4 -6.07 30.66 -9.89
N VAL A 5 -5.04 31.49 -10.04
CA VAL A 5 -3.65 31.05 -10.06
C VAL A 5 -3.24 30.50 -8.69
N MET A 6 -3.66 31.17 -7.61
CA MET A 6 -3.38 30.68 -6.26
C MET A 6 -4.07 29.35 -5.96
N ALA A 7 -5.32 29.16 -6.37
CA ALA A 7 -6.04 27.89 -6.22
C ALA A 7 -5.42 26.74 -7.04
N MET A 8 -4.87 27.01 -8.23
CA MET A 8 -4.17 26.00 -9.04
C MET A 8 -2.82 25.60 -8.43
N LEU A 9 -2.09 26.54 -7.83
CA LEU A 9 -0.81 26.28 -7.16
C LEU A 9 -1.00 25.42 -5.90
N LEU A 10 -2.05 25.67 -5.11
CA LEU A 10 -2.38 24.88 -3.92
C LEU A 10 -2.77 23.42 -4.25
N ARG A 11 -3.29 23.14 -5.45
CA ARG A 11 -3.69 21.79 -5.85
C ARG A 11 -2.49 20.89 -6.16
N SER A 12 -1.34 21.45 -6.53
CA SER A 12 -0.18 20.67 -7.00
C SER A 12 0.64 20.01 -5.88
N SER A 13 0.55 20.50 -4.65
CA SER A 13 1.29 20.00 -3.48
C SER A 13 0.68 18.75 -2.82
N SER A 14 -0.50 18.32 -3.25
CA SER A 14 -1.26 17.20 -2.63
C SER A 14 -1.09 15.86 -3.34
N ARG A 15 -0.11 15.73 -4.24
CA ARG A 15 0.17 14.45 -4.90
C ARG A 15 0.88 13.51 -3.92
N PRO A 16 0.35 12.30 -3.65
CA PRO A 16 1.11 11.31 -2.91
C PRO A 16 2.41 10.99 -3.68
N PRO A 17 3.51 10.73 -2.97
CA PRO A 17 4.77 10.41 -3.61
C PRO A 17 4.62 9.15 -4.48
N LEU A 18 5.20 9.16 -5.68
CA LEU A 18 5.30 8.00 -6.57
C LEU A 18 6.34 6.97 -6.10
N ALA A 19 6.90 7.14 -4.90
CA ALA A 19 7.86 6.19 -4.35
C ALA A 19 7.13 4.87 -4.03
N GLY A 20 7.56 3.79 -4.69
CA GLY A 20 7.09 2.44 -4.37
C GLY A 20 7.55 1.99 -2.98
N GLY A 21 6.89 0.97 -2.45
CA GLY A 21 7.31 0.33 -1.20
C GLY A 21 8.65 -0.42 -1.33
N ASN A 22 9.37 -0.57 -0.21
CA ASN A 22 10.54 -1.43 -0.14
C ASN A 22 10.10 -2.84 0.25
N GLY A 23 10.14 -3.77 -0.71
CA GLY A 23 9.71 -5.16 -0.49
C GLY A 23 10.45 -5.85 0.65
N ARG A 24 11.77 -5.64 0.81
CA ARG A 24 12.56 -6.26 1.87
C ARG A 24 12.17 -5.73 3.25
N ALA A 25 12.06 -4.42 3.40
CA ALA A 25 11.56 -3.83 4.64
C ALA A 25 10.09 -4.19 4.92
N GLY A 26 9.32 -4.49 3.88
CA GLY A 26 7.95 -5.01 3.99
C GLY A 26 7.90 -6.42 4.53
N GLN A 27 8.79 -7.31 4.06
CA GLN A 27 8.90 -8.69 4.54
C GLN A 27 9.15 -8.74 6.06
N ASP A 28 10.18 -8.03 6.54
CA ASP A 28 10.51 -7.99 7.98
C ASP A 28 9.34 -7.49 8.84
N LYS A 29 8.55 -6.52 8.34
CA LYS A 29 7.38 -5.99 9.06
C LYS A 29 6.20 -6.96 9.06
N SER A 30 6.11 -7.82 8.03
CA SER A 30 4.97 -8.68 7.79
C SER A 30 4.91 -9.93 8.68
N GLU A 31 6.00 -10.25 9.41
CA GLU A 31 6.08 -11.43 10.29
C GLU A 31 4.90 -11.53 11.27
N ARG A 32 4.44 -10.40 11.81
CA ARG A 32 3.31 -10.34 12.74
C ARG A 32 1.98 -10.86 12.16
N TYR A 33 1.85 -10.92 10.84
CA TYR A 33 0.64 -11.35 10.13
C TYR A 33 0.69 -12.82 9.70
N ALA A 34 1.81 -13.52 9.94
CA ALA A 34 1.99 -14.91 9.52
C ALA A 34 0.98 -15.88 10.14
N ALA A 35 0.39 -15.54 11.29
CA ALA A 35 -0.67 -16.33 11.91
C ALA A 35 -1.94 -16.42 11.03
N CYS A 36 -2.26 -15.36 10.31
CA CYS A 36 -3.46 -15.30 9.45
C CYS A 36 -3.11 -15.53 7.98
N HIS A 37 -2.04 -14.91 7.50
CA HIS A 37 -1.69 -14.88 6.08
C HIS A 37 -0.55 -15.82 5.69
N ARG A 38 0.04 -16.54 6.66
CA ARG A 38 1.20 -17.44 6.49
C ARG A 38 2.45 -16.67 6.05
N ALA A 39 3.62 -17.30 6.17
CA ALA A 39 4.90 -16.65 5.87
C ALA A 39 5.01 -16.23 4.38
N GLU A 40 4.46 -17.04 3.48
CA GLU A 40 4.49 -16.78 2.03
C GLU A 40 3.34 -15.91 1.55
N GLY A 41 2.44 -15.43 2.43
CA GLY A 41 1.24 -14.70 2.01
C GLY A 41 0.22 -15.55 1.24
N LYS A 42 0.34 -16.89 1.36
CA LYS A 42 -0.53 -17.90 0.74
C LYS A 42 -1.28 -18.67 1.82
N VAL A 43 -2.60 -18.58 1.81
CA VAL A 43 -3.43 -19.09 2.90
C VAL A 43 -4.07 -20.43 2.55
N ALA A 44 -4.13 -21.33 3.53
CA ALA A 44 -4.79 -22.62 3.38
C ALA A 44 -6.28 -22.57 3.77
N ALA A 45 -6.64 -21.66 4.67
CA ALA A 45 -8.00 -21.52 5.16
C ALA A 45 -8.80 -20.57 4.25
N PRO A 46 -10.01 -20.96 3.81
CA PRO A 46 -10.81 -20.18 2.85
C PRO A 46 -11.38 -18.88 3.43
N VAL A 47 -11.27 -18.68 4.75
CA VAL A 47 -11.71 -17.45 5.43
C VAL A 47 -10.72 -16.30 5.24
N TYR A 48 -9.45 -16.60 4.94
CA TYR A 48 -8.44 -15.61 4.63
C TYR A 48 -8.20 -15.57 3.13
N HIS A 49 -7.68 -14.44 2.64
CA HIS A 49 -7.28 -14.30 1.25
C HIS A 49 -5.75 -14.29 1.11
N ASP A 50 -5.29 -14.67 -0.09
CA ASP A 50 -3.88 -14.57 -0.48
C ASP A 50 -3.47 -13.10 -0.61
N VAL A 51 -2.36 -12.74 0.02
CA VAL A 51 -1.73 -11.41 -0.10
C VAL A 51 -0.58 -11.47 -1.12
N ALA A 52 0.03 -12.64 -1.30
CA ALA A 52 1.10 -12.82 -2.28
C ALA A 52 0.60 -12.69 -3.72
N GLY A 53 1.24 -11.78 -4.44
CA GLY A 53 0.89 -11.42 -5.82
C GLY A 53 -0.21 -10.36 -5.93
N GLN A 54 -0.74 -9.85 -4.81
CA GLN A 54 -1.75 -8.81 -4.84
C GLN A 54 -1.18 -7.47 -5.38
N HIS A 55 -2.02 -6.71 -6.07
CA HIS A 55 -1.68 -5.40 -6.60
C HIS A 55 -1.33 -4.43 -5.45
N ALA A 56 -0.11 -3.89 -5.46
CA ALA A 56 0.44 -3.12 -4.34
C ALA A 56 -0.45 -1.94 -3.85
N PRO A 57 -1.08 -1.13 -4.73
CA PRO A 57 -2.02 -0.10 -4.29
C PRO A 57 -3.17 -0.63 -3.41
N TYR A 58 -3.67 -1.84 -3.69
CA TYR A 58 -4.74 -2.45 -2.90
C TYR A 58 -4.27 -2.88 -1.51
N GLN A 59 -2.98 -3.21 -1.36
CA GLN A 59 -2.39 -3.57 -0.07
C GLN A 59 -2.18 -2.37 0.85
N VAL A 60 -2.06 -1.15 0.31
CA VAL A 60 -1.88 0.08 1.09
C VAL A 60 -3.21 0.62 1.66
N GLN A 61 -4.34 0.17 1.10
CA GLN A 61 -5.69 0.57 1.53
C GLN A 61 -6.30 -0.34 2.60
N ALA A 62 -5.65 -1.48 2.89
CA ALA A 62 -6.11 -2.49 3.83
C ALA A 62 -5.67 -2.21 5.28
#